data_AF-A0A9E5UGB8-F1
#
_entry.id   AF-A0A9E5UGB8-F1
#
_cell.length_a   1.000
_cell.length_b   1.000
_cell.length_c   1.000
_cell.angle_alpha   90.00
_cell.angle_beta   90.00
_cell.angle_gamma   90.00
#
_symmetry.space_group_name_H-M   'P 1'
#
loop_
_entity.id
_entity.type
_entity.pdbx_description
1 polymer ?
#
loop_
_entity_poly.entity_id
_entity_poly.type
_entity_poly.pdbx_seq_one_letter_code
_entity_poly.pdbx_strand_id
1 'polypeptide(L)'
;MVRSKKYISILASILIVFVFAACENYLGGDTNQDPNRVFEDDIGLDALLPPVLVSTSEAHYNVAFTFSRYAQHISFTSDIAQEETQLTGAWTEIYLTTLNNLDVMEDKATEAGASHYLGIVKVMQAYNLSLATHAWENIPWSNAFEEGEFSPSYDTQEQIYSDIQTLLNDGIAELQKSPAGDGPGSDDIIYGGDISKWIKTAYALKARNAIHLTGKGAVSAANNALSALSNAYTGNADDFQVAYNTDKNLNPWHTSGYLAAQTGNPAPDHADQLIDMMNGTSYPEEDPRLPIIASNGGAAEYYGSESGNHGVNEDAPDNSSNTAFTD
;
A
#
# COMPACT_ATOMS: atom_id res chain seq x y z
N MET A 1 -48.01 -63.23 -14.93
CA MET A 1 -47.94 -61.88 -14.32
C MET A 1 -46.77 -61.69 -13.33
N VAL A 2 -46.22 -62.75 -12.69
CA VAL A 2 -45.11 -62.61 -11.71
C VAL A 2 -43.73 -62.41 -12.36
N ARG A 3 -43.47 -63.01 -13.53
CA ARG A 3 -42.18 -62.83 -14.26
C ARG A 3 -41.99 -61.41 -14.79
N SER A 4 -43.02 -60.75 -15.32
CA SER A 4 -42.92 -59.37 -15.82
C SER A 4 -42.63 -58.34 -14.72
N LYS A 5 -43.16 -58.53 -13.50
CA LYS A 5 -42.87 -57.67 -12.35
C LYS A 5 -41.39 -57.72 -11.94
N LYS A 6 -40.73 -58.89 -12.04
CA LYS A 6 -39.27 -59.01 -11.77
C LYS A 6 -38.43 -58.20 -12.76
N TYR A 7 -38.75 -58.25 -14.05
CA TYR A 7 -38.01 -57.48 -15.07
C TYR A 7 -38.27 -55.97 -14.95
N ILE A 8 -39.50 -55.57 -14.61
CA ILE A 8 -39.84 -54.15 -14.34
C ILE A 8 -39.08 -53.64 -13.11
N SER A 9 -39.01 -54.41 -12.02
CA SER A 9 -38.21 -54.02 -10.85
C SER A 9 -36.71 -53.92 -11.16
N ILE A 10 -36.16 -54.84 -11.96
CA ILE A 10 -34.74 -54.78 -12.37
C ILE A 10 -34.47 -53.56 -13.26
N LEU A 11 -35.34 -53.29 -14.24
CA LEU A 11 -35.24 -52.11 -15.10
C LEU A 11 -35.40 -50.80 -14.32
N ALA A 12 -36.32 -50.75 -13.35
CA ALA A 12 -36.48 -49.60 -12.47
C ALA A 12 -35.25 -49.38 -11.58
N SER A 13 -34.64 -50.45 -11.05
CA SER A 13 -33.40 -50.35 -10.27
C SER A 13 -32.21 -49.90 -11.13
N ILE A 14 -32.10 -50.38 -12.38
CA ILE A 14 -31.05 -49.93 -13.31
C ILE A 14 -31.24 -48.46 -13.70
N LEU A 15 -32.48 -48.03 -13.94
CA LEU A 15 -32.80 -46.65 -14.25
C LEU A 15 -32.48 -45.72 -13.07
N ILE A 16 -32.78 -46.14 -11.84
CA ILE A 16 -32.43 -45.39 -10.62
C ILE A 16 -30.91 -45.24 -10.49
N VAL A 17 -30.12 -46.29 -10.77
CA VAL A 17 -28.65 -46.20 -10.76
C VAL A 17 -28.12 -45.24 -11.83
N PHE A 18 -28.73 -45.21 -13.02
CA PHE A 18 -28.36 -44.26 -14.08
C PHE A 18 -28.73 -42.81 -13.76
N VAL A 19 -29.81 -42.57 -13.00
CA VAL A 19 -30.23 -41.22 -12.57
C VAL A 19 -29.25 -40.64 -11.56
N PHE A 20 -28.65 -41.46 -10.69
CA PHE A 20 -27.64 -41.00 -9.71
C PHE A 20 -26.21 -40.92 -10.27
N ALA A 21 -25.92 -41.55 -11.41
CA ALA A 21 -24.59 -41.50 -12.05
C ALA A 21 -24.46 -40.42 -13.12
N ALA A 22 -25.55 -39.73 -13.48
CA ALA A 22 -25.57 -38.74 -14.55
C ALA A 22 -26.12 -37.40 -14.05
N CYS A 23 -25.25 -36.59 -13.43
CA CYS A 23 -25.24 -35.12 -13.53
C CYS A 23 -24.42 -34.51 -12.37
N GLU A 24 -23.10 -34.69 -12.35
CA GLU A 24 -22.24 -33.70 -11.68
C GLU A 24 -21.32 -32.96 -12.67
N ASN A 25 -21.23 -33.41 -13.94
CA ASN A 25 -20.32 -32.83 -14.93
C ASN A 25 -20.92 -32.76 -16.36
N TYR A 26 -22.23 -32.52 -16.52
CA TYR A 26 -22.85 -32.45 -17.86
C TYR A 26 -22.25 -31.35 -18.75
N LEU A 27 -21.80 -30.26 -18.13
CA LEU A 27 -21.13 -29.16 -18.79
C LEU A 27 -19.60 -29.23 -18.59
N GLY A 28 -19.07 -30.07 -17.70
CA GLY A 28 -17.69 -29.98 -17.22
C GLY A 28 -17.44 -28.67 -16.47
N GLY A 29 -16.55 -28.68 -15.47
CA GLY A 29 -16.14 -27.46 -14.76
C GLY A 29 -15.57 -26.35 -15.67
N ASP A 30 -15.31 -26.66 -16.95
CA ASP A 30 -14.57 -25.81 -17.89
C ASP A 30 -15.41 -25.14 -18.99
N THR A 31 -16.73 -25.32 -19.05
CA THR A 31 -17.53 -24.73 -20.16
C THR A 31 -18.04 -23.32 -19.93
N ASN A 32 -17.96 -22.80 -18.71
CA ASN A 32 -18.27 -21.40 -18.40
C ASN A 32 -17.05 -20.67 -17.85
N GLN A 33 -15.89 -20.95 -18.45
CA GLN A 33 -14.68 -20.19 -18.22
C GLN A 33 -14.75 -18.92 -19.06
N ASP A 34 -14.79 -17.77 -18.40
CA ASP A 34 -14.73 -16.47 -19.08
C ASP A 34 -13.40 -16.41 -19.85
N PRO A 35 -13.42 -16.30 -21.19
CA PRO A 35 -12.20 -16.30 -21.99
C PRO A 35 -11.29 -15.08 -21.73
N ASN A 36 -11.76 -14.08 -20.97
CA ASN A 36 -10.96 -12.94 -20.51
C ASN A 36 -10.50 -13.09 -19.05
N ARG A 37 -10.95 -14.11 -18.32
CA ARG A 37 -10.53 -14.36 -16.94
C ARG A 37 -9.20 -15.09 -16.97
N VAL A 38 -8.17 -14.46 -16.42
CA VAL A 38 -6.92 -15.14 -16.08
C VAL A 38 -7.21 -15.95 -14.82
N PHE A 39 -6.93 -17.26 -14.84
CA PHE A 39 -7.06 -18.08 -13.63
C PHE A 39 -5.93 -17.75 -12.69
N GLU A 40 -6.25 -17.69 -11.40
CA GLU A 40 -5.28 -17.42 -10.35
C GLU A 40 -4.08 -18.40 -10.41
N ASP A 41 -4.34 -19.67 -10.73
CA ASP A 41 -3.32 -20.71 -10.95
C ASP A 41 -2.37 -20.41 -12.11
N ASP A 42 -2.81 -19.64 -13.11
CA ASP A 42 -2.03 -19.28 -14.29
C ASP A 42 -1.16 -18.02 -14.07
N ILE A 43 -1.34 -17.30 -12.95
CA ILE A 43 -0.56 -16.10 -12.63
C ILE A 43 0.62 -16.46 -11.73
N GLY A 44 1.83 -16.23 -12.23
CA GLY A 44 3.08 -16.39 -11.49
C GLY A 44 3.33 -15.26 -10.49
N LEU A 45 4.23 -15.53 -9.53
CA LEU A 45 4.66 -14.54 -8.53
C LEU A 45 5.29 -13.30 -9.17
N ASP A 46 5.99 -13.49 -10.30
CA ASP A 46 6.61 -12.44 -11.12
C ASP A 46 5.59 -11.49 -11.77
N ALA A 47 4.38 -11.97 -12.04
CA ALA A 47 3.30 -11.15 -12.58
C ALA A 47 2.51 -10.41 -11.48
N LEU A 48 2.45 -10.97 -10.27
CA LEU A 48 1.74 -10.37 -9.12
C LEU A 48 2.56 -9.34 -8.37
N LEU A 49 3.90 -9.48 -8.32
CA LEU A 49 4.75 -8.58 -7.55
C LEU A 49 4.70 -7.13 -8.04
N PRO A 50 4.92 -6.79 -9.33
CA PRO A 50 4.92 -5.40 -9.79
C PRO A 50 3.64 -4.61 -9.44
N PRO A 51 2.41 -5.10 -9.71
CA PRO A 51 1.20 -4.33 -9.38
C PRO A 51 1.03 -4.13 -7.86
N VAL A 52 1.40 -5.10 -7.02
CA VAL A 52 1.41 -4.96 -5.56
C VAL A 52 2.33 -3.83 -5.10
N LEU A 53 3.52 -3.72 -5.69
CA LEU A 53 4.49 -2.66 -5.34
C LEU A 53 3.97 -1.27 -5.76
N VAL A 54 3.36 -1.16 -6.95
CA VAL A 54 2.76 0.10 -7.42
C VAL A 54 1.55 0.49 -6.55
N SER A 55 0.61 -0.42 -6.31
CA SER A 55 -0.56 -0.18 -5.48
C SER A 55 -0.20 0.21 -4.04
N THR A 56 0.87 -0.37 -3.47
CA THR A 56 1.38 0.08 -2.16
C THR A 56 1.85 1.54 -2.21
N SER A 57 2.49 1.96 -3.31
CA SER A 57 2.91 3.35 -3.47
C SER A 57 1.71 4.30 -3.64
N GLU A 58 0.66 3.87 -4.33
CA GLU A 58 -0.59 4.63 -4.45
C GLU A 58 -1.33 4.74 -3.12
N ALA A 59 -1.40 3.64 -2.35
CA ALA A 59 -1.91 3.65 -0.98
C ALA A 59 -1.15 4.66 -0.11
N HIS A 60 0.18 4.63 -0.16
CA HIS A 60 1.02 5.58 0.56
C HIS A 60 0.71 7.02 0.15
N TYR A 61 0.61 7.30 -1.16
CA TYR A 61 0.26 8.62 -1.66
C TYR A 61 -1.09 9.10 -1.10
N ASN A 62 -2.14 8.27 -1.16
CA ASN A 62 -3.47 8.61 -0.67
C ASN A 62 -3.47 8.98 0.83
N VAL A 63 -2.73 8.20 1.64
CA VAL A 63 -2.53 8.48 3.07
C VAL A 63 -1.75 9.78 3.24
N ALA A 64 -0.59 9.91 2.59
CA ALA A 64 0.31 11.04 2.74
C ALA A 64 -0.33 12.35 2.28
N PHE A 65 -1.03 12.37 1.15
CA PHE A 65 -1.76 13.54 0.65
C PHE A 65 -2.80 14.02 1.67
N THR A 66 -3.54 13.09 2.27
CA THR A 66 -4.56 13.44 3.26
C THR A 66 -3.95 13.99 4.54
N PHE A 67 -2.97 13.29 5.12
CA PHE A 67 -2.37 13.72 6.38
C PHE A 67 -1.40 14.90 6.23
N SER A 68 -0.88 15.17 5.02
CA SER A 68 -0.10 16.40 4.75
C SER A 68 -0.95 17.67 4.88
N ARG A 69 -2.27 17.57 4.65
CA ARG A 69 -3.21 18.68 4.95
C ARG A 69 -3.38 18.88 6.45
N TYR A 70 -3.50 17.80 7.22
CA TYR A 70 -3.59 17.88 8.67
C TYR A 70 -2.30 18.34 9.35
N ALA A 71 -1.16 17.95 8.77
CA ALA A 71 0.15 18.44 9.18
C ALA A 71 0.45 19.87 8.70
N GLN A 72 -0.46 20.48 7.93
CA GLN A 72 -0.27 21.82 7.35
C GLN A 72 1.02 21.93 6.52
N HIS A 73 1.35 20.87 5.77
CA HIS A 73 2.38 20.94 4.73
C HIS A 73 1.79 21.47 3.42
N ILE A 74 0.56 21.06 3.11
CA ILE A 74 -0.17 21.46 1.91
C ILE A 74 -1.54 22.02 2.30
N SER A 75 -2.01 22.99 1.53
CA SER A 75 -3.36 23.54 1.62
C SER A 75 -4.10 23.29 0.32
N PHE A 76 -5.42 23.43 0.33
CA PHE A 76 -6.25 23.26 -0.85
C PHE A 76 -7.19 24.45 -1.01
N THR A 77 -7.33 24.94 -2.23
CA THR A 77 -8.03 26.19 -2.54
C THR A 77 -9.55 26.01 -2.68
N SER A 78 -10.05 24.78 -2.88
CA SER A 78 -11.47 24.53 -3.09
C SER A 78 -12.26 24.39 -1.78
N ASP A 79 -13.42 25.05 -1.74
CA ASP A 79 -14.50 24.89 -0.75
C ASP A 79 -14.65 23.44 -0.28
N ILE A 80 -14.59 23.23 1.04
CA ILE A 80 -15.45 22.35 1.86
C ILE A 80 -14.74 22.20 3.22
N ALA A 81 -15.38 22.64 4.30
CA ALA A 81 -15.07 22.11 5.63
C ALA A 81 -15.39 20.61 5.60
N GLN A 82 -14.37 19.76 5.48
CA GLN A 82 -14.56 18.32 5.47
C GLN A 82 -15.07 17.89 6.85
N GLU A 83 -16.33 17.46 6.93
CA GLU A 83 -16.90 16.95 8.19
C GLU A 83 -16.20 15.64 8.61
N GLU A 84 -15.95 14.76 7.64
CA GLU A 84 -15.30 13.46 7.83
C GLU A 84 -14.16 13.26 6.83
N THR A 85 -13.01 12.79 7.31
CA THR A 85 -11.89 12.42 6.45
C THR A 85 -12.18 11.09 5.78
N GLN A 86 -12.16 11.05 4.45
CA GLN A 86 -12.29 9.81 3.70
C GLN A 86 -10.93 9.36 3.16
N LEU A 87 -10.58 8.11 3.42
CA LEU A 87 -9.37 7.44 2.92
C LEU A 87 -9.75 6.25 2.03
N THR A 88 -10.84 6.38 1.27
CA THR A 88 -11.37 5.31 0.42
C THR A 88 -10.34 4.80 -0.59
N GLY A 89 -9.59 5.71 -1.23
CA GLY A 89 -8.51 5.34 -2.17
C GLY A 89 -7.44 4.49 -1.49
N ALA A 90 -6.96 4.93 -0.31
CA ALA A 90 -6.00 4.14 0.47
C ALA A 90 -6.57 2.78 0.90
N TRP A 91 -7.82 2.72 1.35
CA TRP A 91 -8.47 1.47 1.75
C TRP A 91 -8.56 0.49 0.57
N THR A 92 -8.99 0.96 -0.60
CA THR A 92 -9.06 0.14 -1.82
C THR A 92 -7.69 -0.41 -2.19
N GLU A 93 -6.67 0.44 -2.26
CA GLU A 93 -5.32 0.00 -2.62
C GLU A 93 -4.72 -0.96 -1.59
N ILE A 94 -4.94 -0.72 -0.29
CA ILE A 94 -4.42 -1.59 0.78
C ILE A 94 -5.14 -2.93 0.80
N TYR A 95 -6.47 -2.95 0.91
CA TYR A 95 -7.20 -4.20 1.18
C TYR A 95 -7.64 -4.93 -0.07
N LEU A 96 -8.19 -4.21 -1.05
CA LEU A 96 -8.82 -4.83 -2.21
C LEU A 96 -7.80 -5.17 -3.29
N THR A 97 -6.69 -4.43 -3.35
CA THR A 97 -5.62 -4.70 -4.31
C THR A 97 -4.43 -5.37 -3.61
N THR A 98 -3.80 -4.70 -2.66
CA THR A 98 -2.47 -5.09 -2.19
C THR A 98 -2.48 -6.32 -1.29
N LEU A 99 -3.15 -6.26 -0.13
CA LEU A 99 -3.14 -7.34 0.85
C LEU A 99 -3.83 -8.59 0.30
N ASN A 100 -4.88 -8.45 -0.51
CA ASN A 100 -5.52 -9.58 -1.17
C ASN A 100 -4.57 -10.31 -2.14
N ASN A 101 -3.85 -9.58 -3.00
CA ASN A 101 -2.85 -10.21 -3.87
C ASN A 101 -1.66 -10.79 -3.07
N LEU A 102 -1.26 -10.14 -1.98
CA LEU A 102 -0.19 -10.64 -1.12
C LEU A 102 -0.54 -11.95 -0.42
N ASP A 103 -1.81 -12.13 -0.02
CA ASP A 103 -2.31 -13.38 0.56
C ASP A 103 -2.20 -14.54 -0.44
N VAL A 104 -2.67 -14.32 -1.69
CA VAL A 104 -2.49 -15.28 -2.80
C VAL A 104 -1.02 -15.56 -3.09
N MET A 105 -0.17 -14.54 -3.07
CA MET A 105 1.27 -14.70 -3.27
C MET A 105 1.93 -15.47 -2.12
N GLU A 106 1.47 -15.33 -0.88
CA GLU A 106 1.98 -16.07 0.27
C GLU A 106 1.77 -17.57 0.10
N ASP A 107 0.56 -17.98 -0.30
CA ASP A 107 0.23 -19.38 -0.56
C ASP A 107 1.08 -19.95 -1.71
N LYS A 108 1.12 -19.25 -2.85
CA LYS A 108 1.92 -19.66 -4.02
C LYS A 108 3.41 -19.76 -3.69
N ALA A 109 3.97 -18.78 -2.99
CA ALA A 109 5.39 -18.78 -2.63
C ALA A 109 5.72 -19.87 -1.63
N THR A 110 4.80 -20.18 -0.71
CA THR A 110 4.93 -21.29 0.24
C THR A 110 4.90 -22.64 -0.48
N GLU A 111 3.93 -22.87 -1.37
CA GLU A 111 3.83 -24.12 -2.14
C GLU A 111 5.05 -24.34 -3.03
N ALA A 112 5.51 -23.29 -3.72
CA ALA A 112 6.66 -23.35 -4.61
C ALA A 112 8.01 -23.43 -3.86
N GLY A 113 8.06 -23.15 -2.56
CA GLY A 113 9.31 -22.98 -1.82
C GLY A 113 10.12 -21.75 -2.24
N ALA A 114 9.46 -20.74 -2.81
CA ALA A 114 10.05 -19.51 -3.33
C ALA A 114 10.32 -18.51 -2.19
N SER A 115 11.26 -18.86 -1.30
CA SER A 115 11.47 -18.13 -0.03
C SER A 115 11.79 -16.65 -0.20
N HIS A 116 12.42 -16.24 -1.29
CA HIS A 116 12.69 -14.82 -1.54
C HIS A 116 11.41 -14.03 -1.83
N TYR A 117 10.50 -14.56 -2.65
CA TYR A 117 9.19 -13.94 -2.85
C TYR A 117 8.38 -13.93 -1.56
N LEU A 118 8.35 -15.06 -0.83
CA LEU A 118 7.66 -15.13 0.46
C LEU A 118 8.19 -14.08 1.45
N GLY A 119 9.50 -13.88 1.47
CA GLY A 119 10.14 -12.85 2.28
C GLY A 119 9.69 -11.44 1.91
N ILE A 120 9.62 -11.11 0.62
CA ILE A 120 9.09 -9.83 0.13
C ILE A 120 7.62 -9.67 0.51
N VAL A 121 6.81 -10.72 0.30
CA VAL A 121 5.37 -10.72 0.64
C VAL A 121 5.15 -10.31 2.09
N LYS A 122 5.90 -10.91 3.03
CA LYS A 122 5.78 -10.58 4.45
C LYS A 122 6.21 -9.14 4.78
N VAL A 123 7.26 -8.64 4.13
CA VAL A 123 7.68 -7.23 4.28
C VAL A 123 6.59 -6.28 3.76
N MET A 124 5.96 -6.61 2.64
CA MET A 124 4.91 -5.79 2.03
C MET A 124 3.59 -5.85 2.81
N GLN A 125 3.21 -7.00 3.36
CA GLN A 125 2.08 -7.13 4.30
C GLN A 125 2.32 -6.24 5.52
N ALA A 126 3.50 -6.33 6.14
CA ALA A 126 3.85 -5.50 7.30
C ALA A 126 3.80 -3.99 6.98
N TYR A 127 4.27 -3.57 5.80
CA TYR A 127 4.21 -2.18 5.37
C TYR A 127 2.76 -1.68 5.22
N ASN A 128 1.91 -2.46 4.56
CA ASN A 128 0.52 -2.07 4.30
C ASN A 128 -0.33 -2.11 5.58
N LEU A 129 -0.09 -3.07 6.48
CA LEU A 129 -0.69 -3.07 7.81
C LEU A 129 -0.26 -1.87 8.64
N SER A 130 1.02 -1.46 8.54
CA SER A 130 1.49 -0.23 9.16
C SER A 130 0.72 0.98 8.63
N LEU A 131 0.57 1.13 7.31
CA LEU A 131 -0.22 2.21 6.71
C LEU A 131 -1.67 2.21 7.22
N ALA A 132 -2.31 1.04 7.25
CA ALA A 132 -3.69 0.89 7.65
C ALA A 132 -3.91 1.24 9.13
N THR A 133 -3.15 0.64 10.05
CA THR A 133 -3.36 0.87 11.48
C THR A 133 -3.02 2.30 11.91
N HIS A 134 -2.10 2.98 11.21
CA HIS A 134 -1.85 4.40 11.48
C HIS A 134 -3.02 5.31 11.08
N ALA A 135 -3.81 4.91 10.08
CA ALA A 135 -4.97 5.66 9.63
C ALA A 135 -6.25 5.32 10.40
N TRP A 136 -6.46 4.04 10.75
CA TRP A 136 -7.73 3.56 11.30
C TRP A 136 -7.64 2.90 12.68
N GLU A 137 -6.45 2.83 13.27
CA GLU A 137 -6.18 2.13 14.53
C GLU A 137 -6.48 0.62 14.45
N ASN A 138 -7.70 0.21 14.80
CA ASN A 138 -8.12 -1.18 14.71
C ASN A 138 -8.55 -1.48 13.26
N ILE A 139 -8.11 -2.61 12.73
CA ILE A 139 -8.32 -2.95 11.32
C ILE A 139 -8.57 -4.45 11.14
N PRO A 140 -9.26 -4.90 10.07
CA PRO A 140 -9.34 -6.32 9.74
C PRO A 140 -7.98 -6.88 9.33
N TRP A 141 -7.56 -8.00 9.91
CA TRP A 141 -6.33 -8.68 9.48
C TRP A 141 -6.38 -10.19 9.69
N SER A 142 -6.51 -10.65 10.93
CA SER A 142 -6.34 -12.06 11.34
C SER A 142 -7.24 -13.04 10.61
N ASN A 143 -8.46 -12.62 10.24
CA ASN A 143 -9.40 -13.40 9.43
C ASN A 143 -9.88 -12.66 8.17
N ALA A 144 -9.15 -11.62 7.73
CA ALA A 144 -9.58 -10.75 6.65
C ALA A 144 -9.60 -11.41 5.26
N PHE A 145 -8.78 -12.45 5.08
CA PHE A 145 -8.60 -13.14 3.80
C PHE A 145 -9.02 -14.63 3.87
N GLU A 146 -9.70 -15.03 4.95
CA GLU A 146 -10.22 -16.40 5.07
C GLU A 146 -11.36 -16.65 4.05
N GLU A 147 -11.26 -17.75 3.30
CA GLU A 147 -12.29 -18.10 2.31
C GLU A 147 -13.66 -18.27 2.98
N GLY A 148 -14.67 -17.55 2.46
CA GLY A 148 -16.03 -17.60 2.98
C GLY A 148 -16.30 -16.69 4.18
N GLU A 149 -15.30 -15.94 4.67
CA GLU A 149 -15.50 -14.84 5.61
C GLU A 149 -15.82 -13.55 4.84
N PHE A 150 -16.99 -12.96 5.12
CA PHE A 150 -17.47 -11.74 4.45
C PHE A 150 -17.62 -10.57 5.41
N SER A 151 -17.31 -10.76 6.69
CA SER A 151 -17.41 -9.77 7.76
C SER A 151 -16.29 -9.99 8.78
N PRO A 152 -15.02 -9.81 8.36
CA PRO A 152 -13.87 -10.05 9.22
C PRO A 152 -13.87 -9.15 10.46
N SER A 153 -13.33 -9.68 11.55
CA SER A 153 -13.21 -8.94 12.79
C SER A 153 -12.06 -7.94 12.73
N TYR A 154 -12.18 -6.87 13.52
CA TYR A 154 -11.15 -5.85 13.62
C TYR A 154 -10.20 -6.25 14.75
N ASP A 155 -8.94 -6.47 14.42
CA ASP A 155 -7.89 -6.66 15.41
C ASP A 155 -7.50 -5.32 16.01
N THR A 156 -7.08 -5.35 17.27
CA THR A 156 -6.65 -4.13 17.94
C THR A 156 -5.32 -3.64 17.35
N GLN A 157 -5.09 -2.33 17.36
CA GLN A 157 -3.80 -1.77 16.92
C GLN A 157 -2.60 -2.43 17.63
N GLU A 158 -2.73 -2.79 18.91
CA GLU A 158 -1.67 -3.50 19.63
C GLU A 158 -1.35 -4.87 19.02
N GLN A 159 -2.39 -5.66 18.67
CA GLN A 159 -2.24 -6.94 17.99
C GLN A 159 -1.59 -6.76 16.61
N ILE A 160 -2.07 -5.78 15.83
CA ILE A 160 -1.50 -5.47 14.52
C ILE A 160 -0.01 -5.09 14.62
N TYR A 161 0.40 -4.30 15.60
CA TYR A 161 1.81 -3.98 15.82
C TYR A 161 2.65 -5.23 16.14
N SER A 162 2.10 -6.17 16.91
CA SER A 162 2.74 -7.46 17.17
C SER A 162 2.90 -8.27 15.88
N ASP A 163 1.84 -8.34 15.07
CA ASP A 163 1.84 -9.09 13.81
C ASP A 163 2.79 -8.48 12.78
N ILE A 164 2.85 -7.14 12.69
CA ILE A 164 3.84 -6.42 11.89
C ILE A 164 5.27 -6.84 12.27
N GLN A 165 5.59 -6.94 13.57
CA GLN A 165 6.93 -7.37 13.99
C GLN A 165 7.20 -8.83 13.64
N THR A 166 6.20 -9.71 13.77
CA THR A 166 6.29 -11.12 13.36
C THR A 166 6.53 -11.25 11.87
N LEU A 167 5.71 -10.60 11.05
CA LEU A 167 5.86 -10.56 9.59
C LEU A 167 7.24 -10.06 9.17
N LEU A 168 7.75 -8.99 9.79
CA LEU A 168 9.09 -8.48 9.48
C LEU A 168 10.21 -9.46 9.88
N ASN A 169 10.06 -10.16 11.02
CA ASN A 169 11.02 -11.19 11.44
C ASN A 169 11.03 -12.37 10.48
N ASP A 170 9.84 -12.88 10.17
CA ASP A 170 9.66 -14.03 9.29
C ASP A 170 10.12 -13.67 7.86
N GLY A 171 9.78 -12.47 7.38
CA GLY A 171 10.27 -11.95 6.11
C GLY A 171 11.79 -11.93 6.03
N ILE A 172 12.47 -11.41 7.06
CA ILE A 172 13.95 -11.44 7.14
C ILE A 172 14.47 -12.89 7.10
N ALA A 173 13.84 -13.80 7.85
CA ALA A 173 14.26 -15.20 7.90
C ALA A 173 14.11 -15.89 6.52
N GLU A 174 13.01 -15.63 5.80
CA GLU A 174 12.78 -16.17 4.46
C GLU A 174 13.75 -15.60 3.42
N LEU A 175 14.02 -14.28 3.47
CA LEU A 175 15.00 -13.62 2.60
C LEU A 175 16.43 -14.15 2.80
N GLN A 176 16.75 -14.67 3.99
CA GLN A 176 18.06 -15.27 4.28
C GLN A 176 18.20 -16.72 3.81
N LYS A 177 17.12 -17.38 3.38
CA LYS A 177 17.17 -18.74 2.83
C LYS A 177 17.67 -18.74 1.39
N SER A 178 18.03 -19.93 0.91
CA SER A 178 18.18 -20.18 -0.52
C SER A 178 16.81 -20.60 -1.08
N PRO A 179 16.24 -19.86 -2.05
CA PRO A 179 14.92 -20.18 -2.58
C PRO A 179 14.99 -21.44 -3.45
N ALA A 180 13.86 -22.14 -3.56
CA ALA A 180 13.67 -23.10 -4.64
C ALA A 180 13.36 -22.32 -5.93
N GLY A 181 14.17 -22.53 -6.97
CA GLY A 181 14.02 -21.82 -8.25
C GLY A 181 14.66 -20.43 -8.26
N ASP A 182 14.29 -19.64 -9.26
CA ASP A 182 14.78 -18.27 -9.42
C ASP A 182 14.02 -17.35 -8.44
N GLY A 183 14.78 -16.46 -7.78
CA GLY A 183 14.21 -15.39 -6.96
C GLY A 183 13.63 -14.25 -7.81
N PRO A 184 13.14 -13.18 -7.18
CA PRO A 184 12.72 -11.96 -7.88
C PRO A 184 13.88 -11.36 -8.68
N GLY A 185 13.56 -10.75 -9.81
CA GLY A 185 14.48 -10.08 -10.71
C GLY A 185 13.90 -8.75 -11.18
N SER A 186 13.63 -8.62 -12.48
CA SER A 186 13.08 -7.38 -13.06
C SER A 186 11.62 -7.09 -12.69
N ASP A 187 10.91 -8.10 -12.20
CA ASP A 187 9.56 -8.00 -11.63
C ASP A 187 9.56 -7.26 -10.27
N ASP A 188 10.67 -7.27 -9.55
CA ASP A 188 10.88 -6.37 -8.42
C ASP A 188 11.32 -4.99 -8.93
N ILE A 189 10.34 -4.11 -9.12
CA ILE A 189 10.55 -2.75 -9.64
C ILE A 189 11.21 -1.79 -8.64
N ILE A 190 11.42 -2.20 -7.39
CA ILE A 190 12.02 -1.36 -6.34
C ILE A 190 13.52 -1.64 -6.23
N TYR A 191 13.90 -2.92 -6.08
CA TYR A 191 15.29 -3.31 -5.86
C TYR A 191 15.87 -4.23 -6.94
N GLY A 192 15.10 -4.58 -7.96
CA GLY A 192 15.57 -5.44 -9.05
C GLY A 192 16.03 -6.82 -8.57
N GLY A 193 15.43 -7.34 -7.50
CA GLY A 193 15.80 -8.61 -6.90
C GLY A 193 16.93 -8.54 -5.87
N ASP A 194 17.39 -7.34 -5.48
CA ASP A 194 18.42 -7.19 -4.44
C ASP A 194 17.84 -7.49 -3.04
N ILE A 195 17.92 -8.76 -2.66
CA ILE A 195 17.48 -9.30 -1.36
C ILE A 195 18.14 -8.60 -0.18
N SER A 196 19.39 -8.11 -0.33
CA SER A 196 20.07 -7.41 0.75
C SER A 196 19.38 -6.09 1.10
N LYS A 197 18.82 -5.40 0.10
CA LYS A 197 18.05 -4.17 0.32
C LYS A 197 16.68 -4.46 0.92
N TRP A 198 16.01 -5.54 0.52
CA TRP A 198 14.77 -5.99 1.18
C TRP A 198 14.98 -6.28 2.67
N ILE A 199 16.09 -6.94 3.04
CA ILE A 199 16.43 -7.16 4.46
C ILE A 199 16.64 -5.83 5.18
N LYS A 200 17.38 -4.88 4.59
CA LYS A 200 17.55 -3.54 5.18
C LYS A 200 16.21 -2.80 5.33
N THR A 201 15.31 -2.92 4.35
CA THR A 201 13.96 -2.35 4.42
C THR A 201 13.17 -2.95 5.55
N ALA A 202 13.20 -4.27 5.73
CA ALA A 202 12.53 -4.92 6.85
C ALA A 202 13.04 -4.37 8.19
N TYR A 203 14.36 -4.22 8.36
CA TYR A 203 14.94 -3.59 9.56
C TYR A 203 14.57 -2.11 9.73
N ALA A 204 14.51 -1.34 8.64
CA ALA A 204 14.07 0.05 8.67
C ALA A 204 12.61 0.17 9.14
N LEU A 205 11.73 -0.73 8.68
CA LEU A 205 10.33 -0.79 9.09
C LEU A 205 10.18 -1.24 10.55
N LYS A 206 11.02 -2.18 11.01
CA LYS A 206 11.09 -2.53 12.44
C LYS A 206 11.45 -1.33 13.29
N ALA A 207 12.46 -0.55 12.87
CA ALA A 207 12.88 0.66 13.56
C ALA A 207 11.76 1.72 13.59
N ARG A 208 11.12 1.99 12.44
CA ARG A 208 10.01 2.94 12.33
C ARG A 208 8.86 2.59 13.28
N ASN A 209 8.38 1.35 13.22
CA ASN A 209 7.28 0.90 14.07
C ASN A 209 7.66 0.89 15.56
N ALA A 210 8.91 0.56 15.90
CA ALA A 210 9.39 0.65 17.29
C ALA A 210 9.39 2.09 17.81
N ILE A 211 9.73 3.09 16.97
CA ILE A 211 9.67 4.51 17.37
C ILE A 211 8.25 4.94 17.73
N HIS A 212 7.24 4.50 16.98
CA HIS A 212 5.84 4.85 17.26
C HIS A 212 5.39 4.43 18.66
N LEU A 213 5.93 3.32 19.17
CA LEU A 213 5.61 2.82 20.51
C LEU A 213 6.31 3.57 21.66
N THR A 214 7.28 4.45 21.36
CA THR A 214 8.01 5.20 22.41
C THR A 214 7.09 6.15 23.19
N GLY A 215 6.09 6.74 22.53
CA GLY A 215 5.09 7.61 23.16
C GLY A 215 4.16 6.87 24.14
N LYS A 216 4.14 5.53 24.12
CA LYS A 216 3.39 4.70 25.07
C LYS A 216 4.19 4.34 26.34
N GLY A 217 5.40 4.89 26.49
CA GLY A 217 6.19 4.80 27.73
C GLY A 217 7.08 3.55 27.87
N ALA A 218 7.20 2.74 26.82
CA ALA A 218 8.07 1.57 26.83
C ALA A 218 9.52 1.97 26.51
N VAL A 219 10.40 2.03 27.52
CA VAL A 219 11.86 2.24 27.32
C VAL A 219 12.47 1.21 26.37
N SER A 220 11.91 0.00 26.32
CA SER A 220 12.28 -1.04 25.36
C SER A 220 12.06 -0.64 23.90
N ALA A 221 11.07 0.21 23.59
CA ALA A 221 10.76 0.62 22.23
C ALA A 221 11.91 1.41 21.57
N ALA A 222 12.52 2.34 22.31
CA ALA A 222 13.68 3.09 21.83
C ALA A 222 14.91 2.19 21.59
N ASN A 223 15.17 1.25 22.50
CA ASN A 223 16.27 0.28 22.34
C ASN A 223 16.03 -0.68 21.17
N ASN A 224 14.79 -1.09 20.94
CA ASN A 224 14.40 -1.92 19.80
C ASN A 224 14.61 -1.16 18.49
N ALA A 225 14.24 0.12 18.44
CA ALA A 225 14.48 0.97 17.28
C ALA A 225 15.98 1.09 16.96
N LEU A 226 16.82 1.41 17.96
CA LEU A 226 18.27 1.50 17.79
C LEU A 226 18.90 0.18 17.34
N SER A 227 18.44 -0.95 17.90
CA SER A 227 18.92 -2.27 17.53
C SER A 227 18.57 -2.60 16.08
N ALA A 228 17.34 -2.30 15.64
CA ALA A 228 16.92 -2.51 14.27
C ALA A 228 17.68 -1.62 13.28
N LEU A 229 17.91 -0.34 13.61
CA LEU A 229 18.66 0.61 12.78
C LEU A 229 20.07 0.12 12.42
N SER A 230 20.72 -0.66 13.29
CA SER A 230 22.07 -1.18 13.03
C SER A 230 22.17 -2.08 11.78
N ASN A 231 21.04 -2.62 11.31
CA ASN A 231 20.95 -3.45 10.10
C ASN A 231 20.07 -2.82 9.00
N ALA A 232 19.65 -1.56 9.19
CA ALA A 232 18.80 -0.84 8.25
C ALA A 232 19.64 -0.13 7.16
N TYR A 233 19.06 0.90 6.55
CA TYR A 233 19.68 1.67 5.47
C TYR A 233 20.99 2.34 5.89
N THR A 234 21.93 2.38 4.95
CA THR A 234 23.25 3.01 5.11
C THR A 234 23.39 4.33 4.35
N GLY A 235 22.44 4.63 3.46
CA GLY A 235 22.34 5.86 2.70
C GLY A 235 21.28 5.73 1.61
N ASN A 236 21.11 6.78 0.80
CA ASN A 236 20.01 6.91 -0.18
C ASN A 236 19.98 5.81 -1.26
N ALA A 237 21.10 5.10 -1.49
CA ALA A 237 21.12 3.97 -2.41
C ALA A 237 20.29 2.77 -1.92
N ASP A 238 19.93 2.74 -0.64
CA ASP A 238 19.07 1.74 -0.02
C ASP A 238 17.60 2.20 0.06
N ASP A 239 17.22 3.34 -0.55
CA ASP A 239 15.87 3.89 -0.43
C ASP A 239 14.79 2.95 -1.02
N PHE A 240 13.74 2.71 -0.24
CA PHE A 240 12.57 1.94 -0.64
C PHE A 240 11.61 2.83 -1.44
N GLN A 241 11.81 2.85 -2.77
CA GLN A 241 11.12 3.76 -3.67
C GLN A 241 10.68 3.07 -4.96
N VAL A 242 9.48 3.40 -5.42
CA VAL A 242 9.01 3.05 -6.77
C VAL A 242 9.49 4.13 -7.74
N ALA A 243 10.17 3.71 -8.81
CA ALA A 243 10.57 4.61 -9.88
C ALA A 243 9.40 4.87 -10.84
N TYR A 244 8.91 6.11 -10.85
CA TYR A 244 7.94 6.60 -11.83
C TYR A 244 8.65 7.07 -13.11
N ASN A 245 7.93 7.07 -14.23
CA ASN A 245 8.43 7.54 -15.53
C ASN A 245 7.55 8.67 -16.09
N THR A 246 8.07 9.37 -17.09
CA THR A 246 7.41 10.55 -17.69
C THR A 246 6.32 10.24 -18.72
N ASP A 247 6.17 8.98 -19.13
CA ASP A 247 5.37 8.63 -20.31
C ASP A 247 4.05 7.94 -19.96
N LYS A 248 4.07 6.99 -19.03
CA LYS A 248 2.94 6.09 -18.75
C LYS A 248 2.64 5.89 -17.28
N ASN A 249 3.63 6.02 -16.40
CA ASN A 249 3.45 5.86 -14.96
C ASN A 249 4.00 7.08 -14.25
N LEU A 250 3.23 8.18 -14.30
CA LEU A 250 3.61 9.46 -13.70
C LEU A 250 3.48 9.38 -12.18
N ASN A 251 4.39 10.05 -11.47
CA ASN A 251 4.31 10.17 -10.01
C ASN A 251 3.00 10.88 -9.60
N PRO A 252 2.23 10.34 -8.64
CA PRO A 252 0.93 10.91 -8.24
C PRO A 252 1.04 12.30 -7.62
N TRP A 253 2.17 12.64 -6.99
CA TRP A 253 2.44 14.01 -6.52
C TRP A 253 2.66 14.99 -7.68
N HIS A 254 3.37 14.56 -8.73
CA HIS A 254 3.57 15.39 -9.93
C HIS A 254 2.25 15.59 -10.69
N THR A 255 1.43 14.54 -10.83
CA THR A 255 0.14 14.67 -11.54
C THR A 255 -0.85 15.54 -10.78
N SER A 256 -0.97 15.34 -9.46
CA SER A 256 -2.00 15.99 -8.64
C SER A 256 -1.59 17.38 -8.14
N GLY A 257 -0.28 17.65 -8.01
CA GLY A 257 0.27 18.95 -7.65
C GLY A 257 0.56 19.78 -8.89
N TYR A 258 1.70 19.50 -9.52
CA TYR A 258 2.24 20.31 -10.61
C TYR A 258 1.34 20.31 -11.86
N LEU A 259 1.05 19.14 -12.44
CA LEU A 259 0.32 19.06 -13.72
C LEU A 259 -1.13 19.54 -13.58
N ALA A 260 -1.79 19.26 -12.44
CA ALA A 260 -3.12 19.77 -12.13
C ALA A 260 -3.14 21.30 -12.17
N ALA A 261 -2.18 21.96 -11.51
CA ALA A 261 -2.06 23.42 -11.52
C ALA A 261 -1.83 23.98 -12.93
N GLN A 262 -0.99 23.33 -13.75
CA GLN A 262 -0.72 23.76 -15.14
C GLN A 262 -1.92 23.61 -16.08
N THR A 263 -2.89 22.76 -15.74
CA THR A 263 -4.07 22.49 -16.58
C THR A 263 -5.34 23.19 -16.09
N GLY A 264 -5.24 24.03 -15.05
CA GLY A 264 -6.38 24.72 -14.45
C GLY A 264 -7.30 23.79 -13.65
N ASN A 265 -6.83 22.58 -13.32
CA ASN A 265 -7.52 21.70 -12.39
C ASN A 265 -7.23 22.13 -10.96
N PRO A 266 -8.13 21.84 -10.00
CA PRO A 266 -7.84 22.04 -8.58
C PRO A 266 -6.56 21.29 -8.19
N ALA A 267 -5.63 22.02 -7.56
CA ALA A 267 -4.34 21.52 -7.14
C ALA A 267 -4.04 22.01 -5.71
N PRO A 268 -3.27 21.24 -4.91
CA PRO A 268 -2.77 21.72 -3.63
C PRO A 268 -1.72 22.82 -3.84
N ASP A 269 -1.74 23.79 -2.92
CA ASP A 269 -0.64 24.75 -2.72
C ASP A 269 0.18 24.33 -1.50
N HIS A 270 1.36 24.91 -1.33
CA HIS A 270 2.08 24.78 -0.06
C HIS A 270 1.37 25.59 1.02
N ALA A 271 1.22 25.02 2.20
CA ALA A 271 0.60 25.74 3.31
C ALA A 271 1.54 26.82 3.89
N ASP A 272 0.97 27.89 4.40
CA ASP A 272 1.65 28.98 5.11
C ASP A 272 2.61 28.47 6.18
N GLN A 273 2.17 27.53 7.01
CA GLN A 273 2.97 26.95 8.08
C GLN A 273 4.27 26.32 7.58
N LEU A 274 4.24 25.60 6.44
CA LEU A 274 5.44 25.02 5.85
C LEU A 274 6.36 26.10 5.28
N ILE A 275 5.78 27.07 4.57
CA ILE A 275 6.54 28.17 3.96
C ILE A 275 7.22 29.02 5.04
N ASP A 276 6.54 29.32 6.13
CA ASP A 276 7.08 30.11 7.25
C ASP A 276 8.19 29.39 8.01
N MET A 277 8.14 28.06 8.06
CA MET A 277 9.25 27.25 8.58
C MET A 277 10.50 27.31 7.69
N MET A 278 10.38 27.80 6.46
CA MET A 278 11.45 27.74 5.45
C MET A 278 11.91 29.10 4.93
N ASN A 279 11.12 30.16 5.08
CA ASN A 279 11.38 31.48 4.50
C ASN A 279 12.03 32.49 5.48
N GLY A 280 12.35 32.09 6.71
CA GLY A 280 12.90 32.99 7.72
C GLY A 280 11.89 33.50 8.76
N THR A 281 10.59 33.24 8.59
CA THR A 281 9.51 33.76 9.46
C THR A 281 9.43 33.02 10.79
N SER A 282 9.26 31.70 10.76
CA SER A 282 9.16 30.87 11.98
C SER A 282 10.54 30.55 12.57
N TYR A 283 11.55 30.39 11.72
CA TYR A 283 12.94 30.15 12.09
C TYR A 283 13.83 31.17 11.40
N PRO A 284 14.86 31.72 12.06
CA PRO A 284 15.66 32.82 11.51
C PRO A 284 16.51 32.43 10.30
N GLU A 285 16.73 31.15 10.06
CA GLU A 285 17.44 30.64 8.89
C GLU A 285 16.49 30.34 7.72
N GLU A 286 16.81 30.86 6.54
CA GLU A 286 16.15 30.45 5.29
C GLU A 286 16.60 29.03 4.88
N ASP A 287 15.63 28.16 4.62
CA ASP A 287 15.88 26.79 4.22
C ASP A 287 16.23 26.73 2.72
N PRO A 288 17.41 26.21 2.33
CA PRO A 288 17.84 26.15 0.94
C PRO A 288 16.97 25.25 0.06
N ARG A 289 16.07 24.45 0.66
CA ARG A 289 15.11 23.59 -0.07
C ARG A 289 13.87 24.35 -0.52
N LEU A 290 13.59 25.54 0.01
CA LEU A 290 12.40 26.32 -0.35
C LEU A 290 12.26 26.52 -1.87
N PRO A 291 13.27 27.03 -2.60
CA PRO A 291 13.17 27.20 -4.06
C PRO A 291 13.21 25.88 -4.85
N ILE A 292 13.47 24.75 -4.18
CA ILE A 292 13.47 23.41 -4.81
C ILE A 292 12.06 22.82 -4.76
N ILE A 293 11.33 23.02 -3.66
CA ILE A 293 10.00 22.41 -3.45
C ILE A 293 8.85 23.34 -3.85
N ALA A 294 9.07 24.65 -3.81
CA ALA A 294 8.04 25.66 -4.07
C ALA A 294 8.47 26.59 -5.20
N SER A 295 7.56 26.81 -6.14
CA SER A 295 7.66 27.85 -7.16
C SER A 295 6.78 29.02 -6.74
N ASN A 296 7.32 30.25 -6.81
CA ASN A 296 6.57 31.48 -6.53
C ASN A 296 6.42 32.42 -7.75
N GLY A 297 6.66 31.90 -8.95
CA GLY A 297 6.60 32.68 -10.19
C GLY A 297 7.67 33.78 -10.30
N GLY A 298 8.72 33.74 -9.47
CA GLY A 298 9.79 34.76 -9.45
C GLY A 298 9.47 35.97 -8.57
N ALA A 299 8.48 35.87 -7.69
CA ALA A 299 8.24 36.88 -6.66
C ALA A 299 9.42 37.01 -5.68
N ALA A 300 9.50 38.15 -5.00
CA ALA A 300 10.58 38.41 -4.03
C ALA A 300 10.45 37.57 -2.75
N GLU A 301 9.21 37.32 -2.32
CA GLU A 301 8.88 36.60 -1.08
C GLU A 301 7.94 35.43 -1.39
N TYR A 302 7.93 34.43 -0.51
CA TYR A 302 7.09 33.25 -0.57
C TYR A 302 5.94 33.39 0.43
N TYR A 303 4.71 33.24 -0.05
CA TYR A 303 3.49 33.23 0.76
C TYR A 303 2.76 31.90 0.55
N GLY A 304 2.77 31.06 1.58
CA GLY A 304 1.97 29.83 1.60
C GLY A 304 0.49 30.11 1.77
N SER A 305 -0.37 29.20 1.35
CA SER A 305 -1.81 29.33 1.59
C SER A 305 -2.14 29.05 3.05
N GLU A 306 -2.88 29.95 3.68
CA GLU A 306 -3.46 29.69 4.99
C GLU A 306 -4.39 28.48 4.92
N SER A 307 -4.17 27.55 5.84
CA SER A 307 -4.93 26.29 5.88
C SER A 307 -6.41 26.56 6.11
N GLY A 308 -7.25 26.16 5.16
CA GLY A 308 -8.71 26.35 5.22
C GLY A 308 -9.20 27.74 4.80
N ASN A 309 -8.33 28.59 4.23
CA ASN A 309 -8.67 29.95 3.80
C ASN A 309 -8.57 30.15 2.28
N HIS A 310 -8.88 29.13 1.46
CA HIS A 310 -9.07 29.25 0.01
C HIS A 310 -7.91 29.88 -0.79
N GLY A 311 -6.65 29.59 -0.44
CA GLY A 311 -5.51 30.21 -1.14
C GLY A 311 -5.25 31.66 -0.76
N VAL A 312 -5.87 32.15 0.32
CA VAL A 312 -5.57 33.46 0.91
C VAL A 312 -4.33 33.33 1.80
N ASN A 313 -3.58 34.42 1.86
CA ASN A 313 -2.57 34.68 2.88
C ASN A 313 -2.66 36.17 3.25
N GLU A 314 -3.02 36.49 4.48
CA GLU A 314 -3.29 37.87 4.93
C GLU A 314 -2.02 38.73 5.08
N ASP A 315 -0.85 38.08 5.15
CA ASP A 315 0.46 38.74 5.18
C ASP A 315 0.96 39.08 3.76
N ALA A 316 0.34 38.52 2.72
CA ALA A 316 0.70 38.81 1.33
C ALA A 316 0.14 40.17 0.86
N PRO A 317 0.86 40.93 0.02
CA PRO A 317 0.45 42.28 -0.42
C PRO A 317 -0.91 42.39 -1.12
N ASP A 318 -1.36 41.32 -1.77
CA ASP A 318 -2.66 41.23 -2.46
C ASP A 318 -3.62 40.23 -1.80
N ASN A 319 -3.30 39.81 -0.58
CA ASN A 319 -4.00 38.77 0.19
C ASN A 319 -4.09 37.41 -0.53
N SER A 320 -3.12 37.07 -1.38
CA SER A 320 -3.08 35.77 -2.07
C SER A 320 -1.80 35.00 -1.80
N SER A 321 -1.92 33.67 -1.66
CA SER A 321 -0.76 32.79 -1.69
C SER A 321 -0.13 32.81 -3.08
N ASN A 322 1.18 32.58 -3.13
CA ASN A 322 1.92 32.57 -4.40
C ASN A 322 2.74 31.29 -4.59
N THR A 323 2.57 30.27 -3.76
CA THR A 323 3.40 29.07 -3.78
C THR A 323 2.71 27.87 -4.40
N ALA A 324 3.33 27.34 -5.46
CA ALA A 324 2.91 26.13 -6.16
C ALA A 324 4.00 25.05 -6.11
N PHE A 325 3.63 23.82 -6.44
CA PHE A 325 4.58 22.72 -6.61
C PHE A 325 5.53 22.99 -7.78
N THR A 326 6.81 22.63 -7.61
CA THR A 326 7.81 22.59 -8.68
C THR A 326 7.67 21.31 -9.51
N ASP A 327 8.19 21.35 -10.75
CA ASP A 327 8.35 20.19 -11.63
C ASP A 327 9.55 19.32 -11.17
#